data_AF-A0A7W9CFN8-F1
#
_entry.id   AF-A0A7W9CFN8-F1
#
_cell.length_a   1.000
_cell.length_b   1.000
_cell.length_c   1.000
_cell.angle_alpha   90.00
_cell.angle_beta   90.00
_cell.angle_gamma   90.00
#
_symmetry.space_group_name_H-M   'P 1'
#
loop_
_entity.id
_entity.type
_entity.pdbx_description
1 polymer ?
#
loop_
_entity_poly.entity_id
_entity_poly.type
_entity_poly.pdbx_seq_one_letter_code
_entity_poly.pdbx_strand_id
1 'polypeptide(L)'
;MADRHGEFSWRRFSISIARRLGIPARPAPHEDLLGADQDAWSSAPAAPVDNALSRLLGELEEYALAVYARAGLPTKPGHYARAPGDREWQFLAEQMRPSDRWVLVHEYPPEEGWRFATLRTLGLHEPADSPAVHAAQVLSECQALRDSPDARHDGTMALLERSIRLGITSAWLGLGDAGGGQALPKGQGELFPLPPG
;
A
#
# COMPACT_ATOMS: atom_id res chain seq x y z
N MET A 1 -34.74 19.09 12.30
CA MET A 1 -34.98 18.90 10.85
C MET A 1 -34.12 17.72 10.43
N ALA A 2 -34.75 16.58 10.18
CA ALA A 2 -34.09 15.30 9.92
C ALA A 2 -33.62 15.18 8.46
N ASP A 3 -32.47 14.51 8.31
CA ASP A 3 -31.92 13.76 7.18
C ASP A 3 -32.14 14.25 5.74
N ARG A 4 -31.05 14.75 5.13
CA ARG A 4 -30.82 14.70 3.68
C ARG A 4 -29.49 14.03 3.33
N HIS A 5 -29.06 13.02 4.09
CA HIS A 5 -28.05 12.10 3.56
C HIS A 5 -28.77 11.09 2.67
N GLY A 6 -28.94 11.46 1.40
CA GLY A 6 -29.23 10.47 0.37
C GLY A 6 -28.14 9.40 0.45
N GLU A 7 -28.56 8.16 0.69
CA GLU A 7 -27.68 7.02 0.93
C GLU A 7 -26.63 6.94 -0.19
N PHE A 8 -25.37 7.17 0.16
CA PHE A 8 -24.28 7.17 -0.81
C PHE A 8 -24.13 5.75 -1.38
N SER A 9 -24.47 5.56 -2.65
CA SER A 9 -24.44 4.26 -3.29
C SER A 9 -23.12 4.05 -4.03
N TRP A 10 -22.27 3.19 -3.47
CA TRP A 10 -21.04 2.72 -4.11
C TRP A 10 -21.26 2.15 -5.50
N ARG A 11 -22.39 1.44 -5.73
CA ARG A 11 -22.75 0.96 -7.07
C ARG A 11 -22.95 2.10 -8.06
N ARG A 12 -23.63 3.17 -7.65
CA ARG A 12 -23.90 4.33 -8.51
C ARG A 12 -22.62 5.12 -8.78
N PHE A 13 -21.74 5.24 -7.77
CA PHE A 13 -20.41 5.82 -7.89
C PHE A 13 -19.52 5.04 -8.87
N SER A 14 -19.34 3.73 -8.69
CA SER A 14 -18.51 2.90 -9.58
C SER A 14 -19.04 2.87 -11.01
N ILE A 15 -20.37 2.83 -11.21
CA ILE A 15 -20.98 2.92 -12.55
C ILE A 15 -20.74 4.30 -13.19
N SER A 16 -20.84 5.37 -12.41
CA SER A 16 -20.57 6.75 -12.87
C SER A 16 -19.11 6.90 -13.30
N ILE A 17 -18.18 6.42 -12.47
CA ILE A 17 -16.74 6.43 -12.75
C ILE A 17 -16.41 5.60 -13.99
N ALA A 18 -16.86 4.35 -14.06
CA ALA A 18 -16.58 3.47 -15.19
C ALA A 18 -17.09 4.04 -16.52
N ARG A 19 -18.30 4.62 -16.51
CA ARG A 19 -18.91 5.24 -17.70
C ARG A 19 -18.18 6.51 -18.12
N ARG A 20 -17.74 7.34 -17.16
CA ARG A 20 -17.14 8.65 -17.43
C ARG A 20 -15.67 8.55 -17.83
N LEU A 21 -14.93 7.65 -17.20
CA LEU A 21 -13.51 7.43 -17.48
C LEU A 21 -13.29 6.54 -18.71
N GLY A 22 -14.37 5.93 -19.24
CA GLY A 22 -14.29 5.03 -20.38
C GLY A 22 -13.34 3.86 -20.13
N ILE A 23 -13.24 3.39 -18.88
CA ILE A 23 -12.37 2.27 -18.48
C ILE A 23 -12.99 0.98 -19.07
N PRO A 24 -12.46 0.39 -20.15
CA PRO A 24 -12.79 -0.99 -20.43
C PRO A 24 -12.15 -1.84 -19.32
N ALA A 25 -12.75 -2.98 -18.97
CA ALA A 25 -12.15 -3.97 -18.07
C ALA A 25 -10.88 -4.65 -18.66
N ARG A 26 -10.16 -3.98 -19.56
CA ARG A 26 -9.01 -4.47 -20.31
C ARG A 26 -7.78 -3.63 -19.96
N PRO A 27 -6.62 -4.26 -19.69
CA PRO A 27 -5.37 -3.53 -19.51
C PRO A 27 -5.05 -2.74 -20.78
N ALA A 28 -4.72 -1.46 -20.62
CA ALA A 28 -4.29 -0.59 -21.71
C ALA A 28 -2.93 -1.08 -22.25
N PRO A 29 -2.69 -1.05 -23.58
CA PRO A 29 -1.42 -1.43 -24.16
C PRO A 29 -0.30 -0.48 -23.70
N HIS A 30 0.87 -1.07 -23.46
CA HIS A 30 2.10 -0.47 -22.89
C HIS A 30 2.65 0.75 -23.66
N GLU A 31 2.15 1.00 -24.86
CA GLU A 31 2.76 1.86 -25.87
C GLU A 31 2.43 3.35 -25.66
N ASP A 32 1.35 3.67 -24.95
CA ASP A 32 0.94 5.06 -24.63
C ASP A 32 1.59 5.62 -23.34
N LEU A 33 2.35 4.81 -22.59
CA LEU A 33 2.92 5.17 -21.28
C LEU A 33 4.37 5.68 -21.33
N LEU A 34 5.01 5.66 -22.51
CA LEU A 34 6.44 5.96 -22.68
C LEU A 34 6.77 7.47 -22.80
N GLY A 35 5.80 8.35 -22.59
CA GLY A 35 5.96 9.81 -22.76
C GLY A 35 6.13 10.62 -21.47
N ALA A 36 6.01 10.02 -20.29
CA ALA A 36 6.14 10.70 -19.00
C ALA A 36 7.36 10.14 -18.25
N ASP A 37 8.53 10.66 -18.59
CA ASP A 37 9.76 10.47 -17.84
C ASP A 37 9.57 11.03 -16.42
N GLN A 38 9.78 10.16 -15.42
CA GLN A 38 9.86 10.44 -13.98
C GLN A 38 8.66 11.13 -13.30
N ASP A 39 7.61 10.35 -13.01
CA ASP A 39 6.62 10.71 -11.98
C ASP A 39 6.64 9.68 -10.84
N ALA A 40 6.59 10.17 -9.58
CA ALA A 40 6.62 9.39 -8.33
C ALA A 40 5.44 8.40 -8.13
N TRP A 41 4.62 8.22 -9.16
CA TRP A 41 3.39 7.43 -9.21
C TRP A 41 3.42 6.37 -10.33
N SER A 42 4.57 6.16 -10.99
CA SER A 42 4.71 5.14 -12.03
C SER A 42 4.81 3.72 -11.46
N SER A 43 4.38 2.71 -12.23
CA SER A 43 4.41 1.27 -11.87
C SER A 43 5.08 0.42 -12.96
N ALA A 44 5.82 1.04 -13.88
CA ALA A 44 6.53 0.31 -14.92
C ALA A 44 7.78 -0.37 -14.32
N PRO A 45 7.97 -1.70 -14.46
CA PRO A 45 9.13 -2.36 -13.89
C PRO A 45 10.40 -1.99 -14.66
N ALA A 46 11.34 -1.33 -13.99
CA ALA A 46 12.70 -1.16 -14.49
C ALA A 46 13.42 -2.53 -14.58
N ALA A 47 14.45 -2.60 -15.45
CA ALA A 47 15.25 -3.78 -15.79
C ALA A 47 15.64 -4.65 -14.57
N PRO A 48 15.84 -5.98 -14.73
CA PRO A 48 15.90 -6.90 -13.60
C PRO A 48 17.05 -6.57 -12.66
N VAL A 49 16.67 -6.00 -11.53
CA VAL A 49 17.46 -5.88 -10.32
C VAL A 49 17.94 -7.29 -9.94
N ASP A 50 19.21 -7.41 -9.57
CA ASP A 50 19.85 -8.64 -9.05
C ASP A 50 18.84 -9.59 -8.38
N ASN A 51 18.79 -10.84 -8.83
CA ASN A 51 17.70 -11.77 -8.55
C ASN A 51 17.46 -11.99 -7.04
N ALA A 52 18.50 -11.79 -6.21
CA ALA A 52 18.43 -11.90 -4.77
C ALA A 52 17.71 -10.70 -4.14
N LEU A 53 18.00 -9.47 -4.58
CA LEU A 53 17.31 -8.27 -4.10
C LEU A 53 15.85 -8.28 -4.55
N SER A 54 15.58 -8.63 -5.81
CA SER A 54 14.20 -8.77 -6.30
C SER A 54 13.36 -9.75 -5.46
N ARG A 55 13.95 -10.89 -5.07
CA ARG A 55 13.30 -11.87 -4.19
C ARG A 55 13.03 -11.30 -2.80
N LEU A 56 14.03 -10.67 -2.18
CA LEU A 56 13.90 -10.10 -0.85
C LEU A 56 12.84 -8.98 -0.80
N LEU A 57 12.77 -8.12 -1.82
CA LEU A 57 11.71 -7.12 -1.93
C LEU A 57 10.33 -7.78 -2.05
N GLY A 58 10.20 -8.88 -2.80
CA GLY A 58 8.95 -9.64 -2.89
C GLY A 58 8.51 -10.22 -1.54
N GLU A 59 9.42 -10.83 -0.79
CA GLU A 59 9.14 -11.36 0.55
C GLU A 59 8.67 -10.26 1.52
N LEU A 60 9.34 -9.09 1.51
CA LEU A 60 8.93 -7.95 2.34
C LEU A 60 7.54 -7.42 1.99
N GLU A 61 7.19 -7.39 0.70
CA GLU A 61 5.87 -6.99 0.25
C GLU A 61 4.79 -7.99 0.67
N GLU A 62 5.05 -9.29 0.57
CA GLU A 62 4.13 -10.32 1.05
C GLU A 62 3.85 -10.16 2.56
N TYR A 63 4.89 -9.91 3.37
CA TYR A 63 4.70 -9.63 4.80
C TYR A 63 3.88 -8.36 5.04
N ALA A 64 4.14 -7.29 4.29
CA ALA A 64 3.38 -6.04 4.41
C ALA A 64 1.90 -6.23 4.03
N LEU A 65 1.62 -7.00 2.96
CA LEU A 65 0.25 -7.34 2.55
C LEU A 65 -0.45 -8.25 3.56
N ALA A 66 0.27 -9.14 4.24
CA ALA A 66 -0.29 -9.94 5.31
C ALA A 66 -0.68 -9.09 6.53
N VAL A 67 0.10 -8.04 6.85
CA VAL A 67 -0.28 -7.02 7.85
C VAL A 67 -1.55 -6.29 7.43
N TYR A 68 -1.67 -5.88 6.17
CA TYR A 68 -2.90 -5.28 5.65
C TYR A 68 -4.10 -6.20 5.78
N ALA A 69 -3.99 -7.48 5.40
CA ALA A 69 -5.08 -8.44 5.51
C ALA A 69 -5.59 -8.57 6.96
N ARG A 70 -4.68 -8.59 7.95
CA ARG A 70 -5.07 -8.65 9.39
C ARG A 70 -5.64 -7.34 9.90
N ALA A 71 -5.23 -6.21 9.34
CA ALA A 71 -5.81 -4.90 9.64
C ALA A 71 -7.16 -4.66 8.93
N GLY A 72 -7.65 -5.62 8.13
CA GLY A 72 -8.88 -5.47 7.35
C GLY A 72 -8.73 -4.55 6.14
N LEU A 73 -7.50 -4.26 5.72
CA LEU A 73 -7.22 -3.44 4.55
C LEU A 73 -7.18 -4.28 3.26
N PRO A 74 -7.52 -3.68 2.12
CA PRO A 74 -7.37 -4.32 0.82
C PRO A 74 -5.93 -4.79 0.54
N THR A 75 -5.79 -5.93 -0.12
CA THR A 75 -4.50 -6.50 -0.55
C THR A 75 -4.36 -6.57 -2.07
N LYS A 76 -5.42 -6.26 -2.83
CA LYS A 76 -5.38 -6.31 -4.29
C LYS A 76 -4.59 -5.11 -4.84
N PRO A 77 -3.72 -5.28 -5.85
CA PRO A 77 -3.08 -4.15 -6.51
C PRO A 77 -4.11 -3.19 -7.11
N GLY A 78 -3.93 -1.90 -6.88
CA GLY A 78 -4.74 -0.87 -7.53
C GLY A 78 -4.97 0.40 -6.72
N HIS A 79 -5.96 1.15 -7.16
CA HIS A 79 -6.43 2.41 -6.62
C HIS A 79 -7.73 2.22 -5.85
N TYR A 80 -7.87 2.96 -4.77
CA TYR A 80 -8.94 2.84 -3.81
C TYR A 80 -9.51 4.21 -3.43
N ALA A 81 -10.79 4.24 -3.09
CA ALA A 81 -11.46 5.38 -2.47
C ALA A 81 -12.10 4.99 -1.14
N ARG A 82 -12.18 5.94 -0.22
CA ARG A 82 -12.99 5.85 0.99
C ARG A 82 -13.86 7.09 1.07
N ALA A 83 -15.17 6.89 1.14
CA ALA A 83 -16.14 7.97 1.25
C ALA A 83 -16.12 8.58 2.66
N PRO A 84 -16.63 9.81 2.82
CA PRO A 84 -16.74 10.44 4.14
C PRO A 84 -17.61 9.59 5.07
N GLY A 85 -17.09 9.24 6.24
CA GLY A 85 -17.80 8.43 7.24
C GLY A 85 -17.72 6.92 7.02
N ASP A 86 -17.26 6.46 5.86
CA ASP A 86 -17.02 5.05 5.61
C ASP A 86 -15.72 4.59 6.25
N ARG A 87 -15.74 3.35 6.76
CA ARG A 87 -14.55 2.69 7.31
C ARG A 87 -13.78 1.90 6.25
N GLU A 88 -14.48 1.38 5.25
CA GLU A 88 -13.92 0.47 4.26
C GLU A 88 -13.41 1.20 3.02
N TRP A 89 -12.31 0.68 2.48
CA TRP A 89 -11.76 1.10 1.20
C TRP A 89 -12.43 0.34 0.05
N GLN A 90 -12.76 1.07 -1.00
CA GLN A 90 -13.44 0.54 -2.18
C GLN A 90 -12.52 0.58 -3.39
N PHE A 91 -12.44 -0.54 -4.10
CA PHE A 91 -11.60 -0.67 -5.28
C PHE A 91 -12.15 0.17 -6.43
N LEU A 92 -11.27 0.99 -7.04
CA LEU A 92 -11.59 1.80 -8.20
C LEU A 92 -11.16 1.12 -9.48
N ALA A 93 -9.86 0.90 -9.63
CA ALA A 93 -9.22 0.33 -10.81
C ALA A 93 -7.81 -0.15 -10.46
N GLU A 94 -7.28 -1.10 -11.23
CA GLU A 94 -5.91 -1.59 -11.04
C GLU A 94 -4.87 -0.53 -11.42
N GLN A 95 -5.15 0.24 -12.47
CA GLN A 95 -4.35 1.38 -12.89
C GLN A 95 -5.28 2.55 -13.22
N MET A 96 -4.87 3.76 -12.90
CA MET A 96 -5.61 4.99 -13.20
C MET A 96 -4.71 6.01 -13.88
N ARG A 97 -5.20 6.58 -15.00
CA ARG A 97 -4.50 7.67 -15.67
C ARG A 97 -4.49 8.93 -14.77
N PRO A 98 -3.47 9.79 -14.88
CA PRO A 98 -3.43 11.05 -14.14
C PRO A 98 -4.69 11.92 -14.33
N SER A 99 -5.20 12.00 -15.57
CA SER A 99 -6.42 12.75 -15.88
C SER A 99 -7.65 12.23 -15.12
N ASP A 100 -7.77 10.91 -15.00
CA ASP A 100 -8.88 10.26 -14.32
C ASP A 100 -8.85 10.52 -12.81
N ARG A 101 -7.63 10.55 -12.23
CA ARG A 101 -7.42 10.92 -10.83
C ARG A 101 -7.82 12.36 -10.55
N TRP A 102 -7.44 13.28 -11.44
CA TRP A 102 -7.82 14.70 -11.32
C TRP A 102 -9.34 14.90 -11.34
N VAL A 103 -10.04 14.19 -12.22
CA VAL A 103 -11.51 14.20 -12.26
C VAL A 103 -12.11 13.74 -10.93
N LEU A 104 -11.59 12.66 -10.34
CA LEU A 104 -12.07 12.19 -9.04
C LEU A 104 -11.87 13.19 -7.92
N VAL A 105 -10.68 13.79 -7.81
CA VAL A 105 -10.39 14.78 -6.77
C VAL A 105 -11.29 16.01 -6.92
N HIS A 106 -11.62 16.40 -8.16
CA HIS A 106 -12.52 17.53 -8.40
C HIS A 106 -13.99 17.19 -8.10
N GLU A 107 -14.45 15.98 -8.41
CA GLU A 107 -15.85 15.56 -8.17
C GLU A 107 -16.13 15.15 -6.73
N TYR A 108 -15.12 14.67 -6.04
CA TYR A 108 -15.18 14.10 -4.70
C TYR A 108 -14.04 14.67 -3.86
N PRO A 109 -14.13 15.95 -3.48
CA PRO A 109 -13.02 16.69 -2.90
C PRO A 109 -12.59 16.12 -1.53
N PRO A 110 -11.27 16.04 -1.25
CA PRO A 110 -10.76 15.59 0.06
C PRO A 110 -11.25 16.45 1.24
N GLU A 111 -11.55 17.72 0.99
CA GLU A 111 -12.12 18.66 1.96
C GLU A 111 -13.50 18.22 2.45
N GLU A 112 -14.26 17.49 1.62
CA GLU A 112 -15.55 16.89 1.99
C GLU A 112 -15.38 15.55 2.73
N GLY A 113 -14.14 15.12 3.00
CA GLY A 113 -13.83 13.90 3.75
C GLY A 113 -13.49 12.69 2.89
N TRP A 114 -13.44 12.85 1.56
CA TRP A 114 -13.03 11.79 0.64
C TRP A 114 -11.55 11.47 0.76
N ARG A 115 -11.20 10.20 0.67
CA ARG A 115 -9.82 9.74 0.66
C ARG A 115 -9.57 8.86 -0.54
N PHE A 116 -8.41 9.03 -1.16
CA PHE A 116 -7.95 8.26 -2.29
C PHE A 116 -6.54 7.75 -1.99
N ALA A 117 -6.29 6.49 -2.30
CA ALA A 117 -5.01 5.86 -2.07
C ALA A 117 -4.72 4.81 -3.13
N THR A 118 -3.44 4.47 -3.28
CA THR A 118 -3.01 3.22 -3.92
C THR A 118 -2.90 2.13 -2.88
N LEU A 119 -2.87 0.85 -3.28
CA LEU A 119 -2.54 -0.26 -2.37
C LEU A 119 -1.37 0.12 -1.45
N ARG A 120 -0.29 0.62 -2.05
CA ARG A 120 0.96 1.03 -1.38
C ARG A 120 0.79 2.10 -0.30
N THR A 121 -0.21 2.96 -0.42
CA THR A 121 -0.40 4.13 0.47
C THR A 121 -1.62 4.03 1.37
N LEU A 122 -2.41 2.95 1.28
CA LEU A 122 -3.62 2.74 2.10
C LEU A 122 -3.34 2.93 3.58
N GLY A 123 -2.29 2.27 4.09
CA GLY A 123 -1.95 2.28 5.50
C GLY A 123 -1.53 3.65 6.05
N LEU A 124 -1.20 4.64 5.20
CA LEU A 124 -0.88 6.00 5.65
C LEU A 124 -2.11 6.80 6.11
N HIS A 125 -3.30 6.31 5.78
CA HIS A 125 -4.57 6.92 6.17
C HIS A 125 -5.21 6.26 7.42
N GLU A 126 -4.52 5.28 7.99
CA GLU A 126 -4.86 4.65 9.26
C GLU A 126 -4.24 5.44 10.42
N PRO A 127 -4.67 5.18 11.68
CA PRO A 127 -4.07 5.80 12.86
C PRO A 127 -2.54 5.67 12.88
N ALA A 128 -1.84 6.67 13.40
CA ALA A 128 -0.38 6.73 13.35
C ALA A 128 0.32 5.57 14.09
N ASP A 129 -0.36 4.97 15.07
CA ASP A 129 0.05 3.79 15.84
C ASP A 129 -0.34 2.46 15.16
N SER A 130 -1.06 2.52 14.03
CA SER A 130 -1.47 1.34 13.29
C SER A 130 -0.27 0.64 12.63
N PRO A 131 -0.15 -0.69 12.76
CA PRO A 131 0.76 -1.53 11.98
C PRO A 131 0.74 -1.26 10.47
N ALA A 132 -0.42 -0.82 9.95
CA ALA A 132 -0.61 -0.53 8.54
C ALA A 132 0.28 0.62 8.05
N VAL A 133 0.66 1.56 8.92
CA VAL A 133 1.56 2.66 8.55
C VAL A 133 2.93 2.12 8.16
N HIS A 134 3.49 1.20 8.94
CA HIS A 134 4.78 0.58 8.63
C HIS A 134 4.72 -0.29 7.37
N ALA A 135 3.65 -1.05 7.20
CA ALA A 135 3.43 -1.83 5.98
C ALA A 135 3.38 -0.91 4.74
N ALA A 136 2.67 0.23 4.81
CA ALA A 136 2.62 1.21 3.72
C ALA A 136 4.00 1.77 3.35
N GLN A 137 4.81 2.08 4.36
CA GLN A 137 6.15 2.59 4.13
C GLN A 137 7.07 1.53 3.50
N VAL A 138 7.01 0.27 3.95
CA VAL A 138 7.76 -0.85 3.34
C VAL A 138 7.36 -1.03 1.87
N LEU A 139 6.06 -1.06 1.56
CA LEU A 139 5.58 -1.15 0.16
C LEU A 139 6.06 0.03 -0.69
N SER A 140 6.06 1.25 -0.12
CA SER A 140 6.53 2.47 -0.80
C SER A 140 7.99 2.38 -1.20
N GLU A 141 8.82 1.91 -0.30
CA GLU A 141 10.27 1.82 -0.46
C GLU A 141 10.68 0.65 -1.35
N CYS A 142 9.98 -0.49 -1.26
CA CYS A 142 10.21 -1.61 -2.18
C CYS A 142 10.02 -1.16 -3.63
N GLN A 143 8.97 -0.38 -3.90
CA GLN A 143 8.74 0.18 -5.22
C GLN A 143 9.81 1.22 -5.59
N ALA A 144 10.16 2.14 -4.69
CA ALA A 144 11.18 3.14 -4.95
C ALA A 144 12.55 2.53 -5.30
N LEU A 145 12.95 1.44 -4.63
CA LEU A 145 14.18 0.70 -4.92
C LEU A 145 14.14 -0.06 -6.25
N ARG A 146 12.96 -0.46 -6.71
CA ARG A 146 12.79 -1.01 -8.07
C ARG A 146 12.88 0.07 -9.13
N ASP A 147 12.29 1.23 -8.88
CA ASP A 147 12.24 2.34 -9.83
C ASP A 147 13.60 3.06 -9.95
N SER A 148 14.36 3.16 -8.86
CA SER A 148 15.66 3.84 -8.82
C SER A 148 16.76 2.92 -8.29
N PRO A 149 17.43 2.15 -9.17
CA PRO A 149 18.52 1.27 -8.77
C PRO A 149 19.77 2.01 -8.27
N ASP A 150 19.92 3.31 -8.57
CA ASP A 150 21.06 4.11 -8.13
C ASP A 150 20.86 4.71 -6.72
N ALA A 151 19.61 4.84 -6.25
CA ALA A 151 19.26 5.33 -4.91
C ALA A 151 19.39 4.27 -3.80
N ARG A 152 19.96 3.09 -4.12
CA ARG A 152 19.97 1.92 -3.23
C ARG A 152 20.65 2.16 -1.89
N HIS A 153 21.70 2.98 -1.79
CA HIS A 153 22.44 3.08 -0.53
C HIS A 153 21.63 3.77 0.59
N ASP A 154 21.04 4.93 0.31
CA ASP A 154 20.33 5.71 1.31
C ASP A 154 18.95 5.12 1.64
N GLY A 155 18.25 4.57 0.64
CA GLY A 155 16.95 3.91 0.82
C GLY A 155 17.04 2.58 1.57
N THR A 156 18.16 1.83 1.46
CA THR A 156 18.27 0.49 2.06
C THR A 156 18.24 0.52 3.58
N MET A 157 18.91 1.47 4.23
CA MET A 157 18.91 1.54 5.69
C MET A 157 17.53 1.88 6.25
N ALA A 158 16.84 2.82 5.61
CA ALA A 158 15.47 3.18 5.98
C ALA A 158 14.49 2.02 5.72
N LEU A 159 14.68 1.27 4.64
CA LEU A 159 13.91 0.05 4.38
C LEU A 159 14.17 -1.00 5.48
N LEU A 160 15.42 -1.26 5.82
CA LEU A 160 15.80 -2.26 6.82
C LEU A 160 15.17 -1.96 8.19
N GLU A 161 15.26 -0.71 8.64
CA GLU A 161 14.64 -0.29 9.90
C GLU A 161 13.14 -0.58 9.89
N ARG A 162 12.45 -0.21 8.80
CA ARG A 162 11.01 -0.42 8.66
C ARG A 162 10.65 -1.89 8.52
N SER A 163 11.45 -2.71 7.83
CA SER A 163 11.22 -4.16 7.76
C SER A 163 11.40 -4.84 9.11
N ILE A 164 12.36 -4.39 9.94
CA ILE A 164 12.51 -4.89 11.32
C ILE A 164 11.29 -4.53 12.15
N ARG A 165 10.85 -3.25 12.10
CA ARG A 165 9.62 -2.81 12.79
C ARG A 165 8.41 -3.62 12.33
N LEU A 166 8.26 -3.82 11.02
CA LEU A 166 7.20 -4.63 10.43
C LEU A 166 7.27 -6.08 10.95
N GLY A 167 8.45 -6.69 11.01
CA GLY A 167 8.64 -8.04 11.54
C GLY A 167 8.22 -8.16 13.01
N ILE A 168 8.63 -7.21 13.85
CA ILE A 168 8.18 -7.11 15.25
C ILE A 168 6.66 -7.01 15.29
N THR A 169 6.08 -6.05 14.59
CA THR A 169 4.62 -5.84 14.55
C THR A 169 3.87 -7.05 14.01
N SER A 170 4.42 -7.73 13.01
CA SER A 170 3.84 -8.95 12.45
C SER A 170 3.85 -10.07 13.50
N ALA A 171 4.90 -10.19 14.32
CA ALA A 171 4.95 -11.14 15.43
C ALA A 171 3.88 -10.81 16.48
N TRP A 172 3.69 -9.53 16.84
CA TRP A 172 2.60 -9.09 17.71
C TRP A 172 1.22 -9.43 17.17
N LEU A 173 1.04 -9.22 15.86
CA LEU A 173 -0.21 -9.56 15.19
C LEU A 173 -0.40 -11.07 15.03
N GLY A 174 0.63 -11.90 15.27
CA GLY A 174 0.61 -13.36 15.15
C GLY A 174 0.91 -13.91 13.74
N LEU A 175 1.59 -13.12 12.89
CA LEU A 175 2.01 -13.48 11.51
C LEU A 175 3.32 -14.27 11.47
N GLY A 176 4.08 -14.29 12.56
CA GLY A 176 5.48 -14.74 12.62
C GLY A 176 5.75 -16.24 12.49
N ASP A 177 4.79 -17.05 12.02
CA ASP A 177 4.96 -18.51 11.88
C ASP A 177 4.72 -19.02 10.44
N ALA A 178 4.56 -18.11 9.47
CA ALA A 178 4.50 -18.45 8.06
C ALA A 178 5.90 -18.33 7.41
N GLY A 179 6.65 -19.43 7.41
CA GLY A 179 7.84 -19.60 6.55
C GLY A 179 9.17 -19.23 7.21
N GLY A 180 9.60 -19.96 8.23
CA GLY A 180 10.90 -19.69 8.87
C GLY A 180 11.29 -20.66 9.96
N GLY A 181 11.19 -21.97 9.70
CA GLY A 181 11.86 -22.99 10.50
C GLY A 181 13.38 -22.90 10.33
N GLN A 182 14.00 -21.84 10.87
CA GLN A 182 15.40 -21.85 11.25
C GLN A 182 15.45 -21.49 12.72
N ALA A 183 15.71 -22.52 13.53
CA ALA A 183 15.88 -22.40 14.97
C ALA A 183 16.79 -21.21 15.29
N LEU A 184 16.31 -20.26 16.11
CA LEU A 184 17.19 -19.33 16.78
C LEU A 184 18.33 -20.14 17.43
N PRO A 185 19.61 -19.81 17.19
CA PRO A 185 20.67 -20.41 17.96
C PRO A 185 20.42 -20.10 19.44
N LYS A 186 20.21 -21.16 20.23
CA LYS A 186 20.18 -21.06 21.69
C LYS A 186 21.53 -20.51 22.14
N GLY A 187 21.56 -19.25 22.56
CA GLY A 187 22.74 -18.69 23.22
C GLY A 187 22.91 -17.19 23.01
N GLN A 188 22.19 -16.42 23.81
CA GLN A 188 22.51 -15.07 24.34
C GLN A 188 21.21 -14.57 24.98
N GLY A 189 21.00 -14.63 26.29
CA GLY A 189 21.87 -14.05 27.31
C GLY A 189 21.31 -12.67 27.66
N GLU A 190 20.29 -12.66 28.52
CA GLU A 190 19.80 -11.56 29.38
C GLU A 190 19.98 -10.12 28.88
N LEU A 191 18.90 -9.46 28.43
CA LEU A 191 18.93 -8.00 28.26
C LEU A 191 17.61 -7.25 28.48
N PHE A 192 16.65 -7.83 29.20
CA PHE A 192 15.51 -7.06 29.69
C PHE A 192 15.11 -7.53 31.09
N PRO A 193 15.39 -6.75 32.17
CA PRO A 193 14.74 -6.97 33.44
C PRO A 193 13.26 -6.56 33.35
N LEU A 194 12.37 -7.44 33.81
CA LEU A 194 10.96 -7.12 34.07
C LEU A 194 10.85 -6.07 35.19
N PRO A 195 9.90 -5.11 35.11
CA PRO A 195 9.61 -4.22 36.23
C PRO A 195 8.91 -4.97 37.37
N PRO A 196 9.15 -4.62 38.65
CA PRO A 196 8.40 -5.17 39.77
C PRO A 196 6.96 -4.64 39.77
N GLY A 197 6.04 -5.47 40.29
CA GLY A 197 4.59 -5.26 40.27
C GLY A 197 4.04 -4.24 41.26
#